data_AF-A0A238UR80-F1
#
_entry.id   AF-A0A238UR80-F1
#
_cell.length_a   1.000
_cell.length_b   1.000
_cell.length_c   1.000
_cell.angle_alpha   90.00
_cell.angle_beta   90.00
_cell.angle_gamma   90.00
#
_symmetry.space_group_name_H-M   'P 1'
#
loop_
_entity.id
_entity.type
_entity.pdbx_description
1 polymer ?
#
loop_
_entity_poly.entity_id
_entity_poly.type
_entity_poly.pdbx_seq_one_letter_code
_entity_poly.pdbx_strand_id
1 'polypeptide(L)'
;MELNDRLDKFEKLVSNEHSNFLSKLEYYRANKKWINQSSKVAINVLEALKQKGLSQKDLAKKMNVSAQQVNKILKGQQNLTLETISKLESALEISLIEIIDLKADQKIVNISNTKERIKLSLKQMEKAMPGVRQQVAVYEKNKTLNTQKNHH
;
A
#
# COMPACT_ATOMS: atom_id res chain seq x y z
N MET A 1 25.38 6.70 -44.49
CA MET A 1 23.92 6.84 -44.67
C MET A 1 23.47 7.96 -43.77
N GLU A 2 23.27 9.14 -44.36
CA GLU A 2 22.91 10.36 -43.64
C GLU A 2 21.50 10.23 -43.04
N LEU A 3 21.24 10.96 -41.96
CA LEU A 3 19.98 10.94 -41.22
C LEU A 3 18.79 11.27 -42.13
N ASN A 4 18.98 12.16 -43.11
CA ASN A 4 17.98 12.56 -44.09
C ASN A 4 17.58 11.41 -45.03
N ASP A 5 18.55 10.61 -45.46
CA ASP A 5 18.33 9.47 -46.36
C ASP A 5 17.49 8.36 -45.69
N ARG A 6 17.56 8.27 -44.35
CA ARG A 6 16.72 7.38 -43.53
C ARG A 6 15.30 7.92 -43.35
N LEU A 7 15.13 9.22 -43.19
CA LEU A 7 13.84 9.88 -43.07
C LEU A 7 13.05 9.77 -44.38
N ASP A 8 13.68 10.05 -45.51
CA ASP A 8 13.07 9.93 -46.85
C ASP A 8 12.64 8.49 -47.16
N LYS A 9 13.46 7.51 -46.75
CA LYS A 9 13.14 6.09 -46.92
C LYS A 9 12.01 5.64 -45.99
N PHE A 10 11.93 6.22 -44.79
CA PHE A 10 10.84 5.96 -43.86
C PHE A 10 9.52 6.55 -44.35
N GLU A 11 9.53 7.80 -44.85
CA GLU A 11 8.35 8.48 -45.39
C GLU A 11 7.72 7.70 -46.56
N LYS A 12 8.56 7.13 -47.44
CA LYS A 12 8.11 6.26 -48.55
C LYS A 12 7.52 4.92 -48.11
N LEU A 13 7.79 4.46 -46.88
CA LEU A 13 7.28 3.21 -46.30
C LEU A 13 6.02 3.42 -45.45
N VAL A 14 5.72 4.66 -45.06
CA VAL A 14 4.50 4.99 -44.33
C VAL A 14 3.35 5.13 -45.34
N SER A 15 2.34 4.28 -45.22
CA SER A 15 1.16 4.35 -46.09
C SER A 15 0.45 5.69 -45.95
N ASN A 16 -0.06 6.23 -47.05
CA ASN A 16 -0.79 7.51 -47.10
C ASN A 16 -2.13 7.50 -46.33
N GLU A 17 -2.53 6.36 -45.78
CA GLU A 17 -3.60 6.27 -44.78
C GLU A 17 -3.06 6.68 -43.41
N HIS A 18 -3.73 7.63 -42.74
CA HIS A 18 -3.53 7.95 -41.33
C HIS A 18 -3.79 6.70 -40.49
N SER A 19 -2.79 5.82 -40.38
CA SER A 19 -2.92 4.63 -39.57
C SER A 19 -3.24 5.09 -38.14
N ASN A 20 -4.18 4.42 -37.49
CA ASN A 20 -4.58 4.66 -36.10
C ASN A 20 -3.40 4.60 -35.09
N PHE A 21 -2.19 4.30 -35.57
CA PHE A 21 -0.94 4.33 -34.83
C PHE A 21 -0.59 5.71 -34.28
N LEU A 22 -0.63 6.77 -35.10
CA LEU A 22 -0.27 8.12 -34.63
C LEU A 22 -1.23 8.58 -33.53
N SER A 23 -2.54 8.43 -33.77
CA SER A 23 -3.57 8.76 -32.78
C SER A 23 -3.46 7.90 -31.51
N LYS A 24 -3.11 6.61 -31.62
CA LYS A 24 -2.82 5.76 -30.45
C LYS A 24 -1.60 6.25 -29.69
N LEU A 25 -0.51 6.59 -30.38
CA LEU A 25 0.71 7.09 -29.73
C LEU A 25 0.44 8.40 -28.97
N GLU A 26 -0.29 9.33 -29.58
CA GLU A 26 -0.71 10.57 -28.92
C GLU A 26 -1.56 10.28 -27.69
N TYR A 27 -2.54 9.37 -27.80
CA TYR A 27 -3.34 8.92 -26.67
C TYR A 27 -2.46 8.34 -25.55
N TYR A 28 -1.53 7.44 -25.86
CA TYR A 28 -0.61 6.86 -24.88
C TYR A 28 0.29 7.91 -24.24
N ARG A 29 0.78 8.90 -25.01
CA ARG A 29 1.60 9.99 -24.48
C ARG A 29 0.80 10.87 -23.51
N ALA A 30 -0.42 11.26 -23.89
CA ALA A 30 -1.31 12.06 -23.05
C ALA A 30 -1.76 11.32 -21.77
N ASN A 31 -1.89 10.00 -21.84
CA ASN A 31 -2.47 9.16 -20.79
C ASN A 31 -1.46 8.25 -20.06
N LYS A 32 -0.17 8.47 -20.29
CA LYS A 32 0.93 7.58 -19.89
C LYS A 32 0.85 7.13 -18.43
N LYS A 33 0.54 8.06 -17.52
CA LYS A 33 0.57 7.80 -16.07
C LYS A 33 -0.44 6.74 -15.65
N TRP A 34 -1.72 6.93 -15.95
CA TRP A 34 -2.75 5.98 -15.52
C TRP A 34 -2.72 4.69 -16.35
N ILE A 35 -2.31 4.75 -17.62
CA ILE A 35 -2.11 3.54 -18.44
C ILE A 35 -1.01 2.66 -17.82
N ASN A 36 0.11 3.26 -17.41
CA ASN A 36 1.17 2.53 -16.73
C ASN A 36 0.69 1.93 -15.40
N GLN A 37 -0.14 2.65 -14.63
CA GLN A 37 -0.72 2.13 -13.40
C GLN A 37 -1.64 0.93 -13.67
N SER A 38 -2.54 1.04 -14.66
CA SER A 38 -3.42 -0.06 -15.08
C SER A 38 -2.63 -1.28 -15.57
N SER A 39 -1.57 -1.05 -16.34
CA SER A 39 -0.66 -2.11 -16.80
C SER A 39 0.04 -2.82 -15.64
N LYS A 40 0.50 -2.07 -14.63
CA LYS A 40 1.08 -2.66 -13.40
C LYS A 40 0.07 -3.51 -12.64
N VAL A 41 -1.15 -3.04 -12.50
CA VAL A 41 -2.24 -3.82 -11.88
C VAL A 41 -2.45 -5.13 -12.64
N ALA A 42 -2.53 -5.10 -13.97
CA ALA A 42 -2.68 -6.30 -14.79
C ALA A 42 -1.52 -7.29 -14.60
N ILE A 43 -0.28 -6.81 -14.56
CA ILE A 43 0.91 -7.65 -14.31
C ILE A 43 0.81 -8.31 -12.93
N ASN A 44 0.53 -7.54 -11.88
CA ASN A 44 0.42 -8.08 -10.52
C ASN A 44 -0.69 -9.13 -10.42
N VAL A 45 -1.83 -8.92 -11.08
CA VAL A 45 -2.91 -9.90 -11.14
C VAL A 45 -2.46 -11.19 -11.85
N LEU A 46 -1.76 -11.09 -12.98
CA LEU A 46 -1.24 -12.25 -13.69
C LEU A 46 -0.23 -13.05 -12.84
N GLU A 47 0.64 -12.35 -12.11
CA GLU A 47 1.58 -12.98 -11.19
C GLU A 47 0.86 -13.68 -10.03
N ALA A 48 -0.14 -13.04 -9.43
CA ALA A 48 -0.95 -13.64 -8.37
C ALA A 48 -1.69 -14.89 -8.85
N LEU A 49 -2.25 -14.87 -10.06
CA LEU A 49 -2.87 -16.05 -10.68
C LEU A 49 -1.87 -17.20 -10.83
N LYS A 50 -0.66 -16.90 -11.34
CA LYS A 50 0.40 -17.90 -11.50
C LYS A 50 0.82 -18.50 -10.16
N GLN A 51 1.02 -17.67 -9.14
CA GLN A 51 1.42 -18.12 -7.80
C GLN A 51 0.35 -19.00 -7.15
N LYS A 52 -0.94 -18.71 -7.39
CA LYS A 52 -2.07 -19.45 -6.83
C LYS A 52 -2.56 -20.61 -7.71
N GLY A 53 -1.95 -20.84 -8.87
CA GLY A 53 -2.39 -21.87 -9.82
C GLY A 53 -3.80 -21.66 -10.37
N LEU A 54 -4.26 -20.40 -10.44
CA LEU A 54 -5.62 -20.05 -10.88
C LEU A 54 -5.64 -19.65 -12.35
N SER A 55 -6.68 -20.07 -13.07
CA SER A 55 -6.92 -19.57 -14.42
C SER A 55 -7.68 -18.23 -14.40
N GLN A 56 -7.68 -17.52 -15.53
CA GLN A 56 -8.50 -16.31 -15.70
C GLN A 56 -10.02 -16.62 -15.59
N LYS A 57 -10.44 -17.83 -15.94
CA LYS A 57 -11.83 -18.28 -15.77
C LYS A 57 -12.17 -18.44 -14.29
N ASP A 58 -11.24 -18.92 -13.48
CA ASP A 58 -11.43 -19.06 -12.04
C ASP A 58 -11.48 -17.69 -11.36
N LEU A 59 -10.66 -16.74 -11.82
CA LEU A 59 -10.75 -15.35 -11.39
C LEU A 59 -12.12 -14.74 -11.72
N ALA A 60 -12.62 -14.94 -12.93
CA ALA A 60 -13.93 -14.44 -13.33
C ALA A 60 -15.05 -14.96 -12.41
N LYS A 61 -15.01 -16.27 -12.09
CA LYS A 61 -15.94 -16.88 -11.13
C LYS A 61 -15.80 -16.29 -9.73
N LYS A 62 -14.58 -16.18 -9.20
CA LYS A 62 -14.30 -15.63 -7.86
C LYS A 62 -14.72 -14.16 -7.74
N MET A 63 -14.57 -13.37 -8.80
CA MET A 63 -15.00 -11.97 -8.84
C MET A 63 -16.50 -11.80 -9.12
N ASN A 64 -17.22 -12.89 -9.49
CA ASN A 64 -18.58 -12.85 -10.00
C ASN A 64 -18.77 -11.88 -11.19
N VAL A 65 -17.86 -11.96 -12.17
CA VAL A 65 -17.88 -11.14 -13.39
C VAL A 65 -17.72 -12.00 -14.65
N SER A 66 -17.94 -11.40 -15.82
CA SER A 66 -17.72 -12.09 -17.09
C SER A 66 -16.22 -12.33 -17.35
N ALA A 67 -15.90 -13.44 -18.01
CA ALA A 67 -14.53 -13.70 -18.50
C ALA A 67 -14.04 -12.61 -19.45
N GLN A 68 -14.95 -11.98 -20.21
CA GLN A 68 -14.62 -10.84 -21.08
C GLN A 68 -14.13 -9.63 -20.26
N GLN A 69 -14.73 -9.37 -19.11
CA GLN A 69 -14.29 -8.30 -18.21
C GLN A 69 -12.90 -8.59 -17.66
N VAL A 70 -12.63 -9.82 -17.21
CA VAL A 70 -11.28 -10.22 -16.79
C VAL A 70 -10.26 -10.03 -17.92
N ASN A 71 -10.57 -10.50 -19.14
CA ASN A 71 -9.69 -10.31 -20.29
C ASN A 71 -9.40 -8.84 -20.60
N LYS A 72 -10.40 -7.97 -20.44
CA LYS A 72 -10.24 -6.52 -20.60
C LYS A 72 -9.33 -5.92 -19.53
N ILE A 73 -9.51 -6.30 -18.27
CA ILE A 73 -8.65 -5.89 -17.15
C ILE A 73 -7.20 -6.28 -17.42
N LEU A 74 -6.96 -7.54 -17.82
CA LEU A 74 -5.63 -8.09 -18.02
C LEU A 74 -4.90 -7.54 -19.25
N LYS A 75 -5.59 -6.81 -20.14
CA LYS A 75 -4.92 -6.03 -21.19
C LYS A 75 -4.21 -4.78 -20.65
N GLY A 76 -4.49 -4.34 -19.42
CA GLY A 76 -3.80 -3.21 -18.77
C GLY A 76 -4.04 -1.84 -19.41
N GLN A 77 -5.08 -1.73 -20.26
CA GLN A 77 -5.44 -0.53 -21.03
C GLN A 77 -6.80 0.03 -20.60
N GLN A 78 -7.33 -0.42 -19.47
CA GLN A 78 -8.62 0.04 -18.95
C GLN A 78 -8.46 0.96 -17.76
N ASN A 79 -9.34 1.95 -17.67
CA ASN A 79 -9.52 2.71 -16.45
C ASN A 79 -10.35 1.87 -15.47
N LEU A 80 -9.68 1.27 -14.49
CA LEU A 80 -10.32 0.39 -13.50
C LEU A 80 -11.03 1.23 -12.44
N THR A 81 -12.25 0.85 -12.08
CA THR A 81 -12.94 1.43 -10.93
C THR A 81 -12.34 0.90 -9.62
N LEU A 82 -12.44 1.68 -8.54
CA LEU A 82 -12.05 1.22 -7.19
C LEU A 82 -12.80 -0.07 -6.79
N GLU A 83 -14.07 -0.19 -7.16
CA GLU A 83 -14.85 -1.41 -6.96
C GLU A 83 -14.21 -2.62 -7.67
N THR A 84 -13.77 -2.44 -8.92
CA THR A 84 -13.10 -3.52 -9.68
C THR A 84 -11.80 -3.92 -9.02
N ILE A 85 -11.02 -2.95 -8.54
CA ILE A 85 -9.76 -3.21 -7.82
C ILE A 85 -10.04 -3.96 -6.52
N SER A 86 -11.01 -3.52 -5.73
CA SER A 86 -11.41 -4.20 -4.48
C SER A 86 -11.89 -5.64 -4.71
N LYS A 87 -12.63 -5.89 -5.81
CA LYS A 87 -13.01 -7.25 -6.21
C LYS A 87 -11.80 -8.11 -6.57
N LEU A 88 -10.81 -7.56 -7.27
CA LEU A 88 -9.56 -8.27 -7.59
C LEU A 88 -8.79 -8.62 -6.31
N GLU A 89 -8.58 -7.63 -5.44
CA GLU A 89 -7.91 -7.78 -4.15
C GLU A 89 -8.58 -8.85 -3.29
N SER A 90 -9.92 -8.85 -3.24
CA SER A 90 -10.69 -9.85 -2.46
C SER A 90 -10.64 -11.25 -3.09
N ALA A 91 -10.78 -11.36 -4.42
CA ALA A 91 -10.76 -12.64 -5.11
C ALA A 91 -9.39 -13.34 -5.06
N LEU A 92 -8.32 -12.53 -5.04
CA LEU A 92 -6.94 -12.99 -5.06
C LEU A 92 -6.26 -12.93 -3.70
N GLU A 93 -6.86 -12.30 -2.69
CA GLU A 93 -6.28 -12.05 -1.36
C GLU A 93 -4.92 -11.35 -1.46
N ILE A 94 -4.87 -10.25 -2.21
CA ILE A 94 -3.68 -9.41 -2.42
C ILE A 94 -4.03 -7.94 -2.22
N SER A 95 -3.03 -7.08 -2.12
CA SER A 95 -3.20 -5.62 -2.23
C SER A 95 -2.62 -5.13 -3.57
N LEU A 96 -3.40 -4.34 -4.29
CA LEU A 96 -3.05 -3.76 -5.60
C LEU A 96 -2.81 -2.26 -5.50
N ILE A 97 -3.54 -1.57 -4.63
CA ILE A 97 -3.39 -0.13 -4.39
C ILE A 97 -3.34 0.18 -2.90
N GLU A 98 -2.62 1.23 -2.55
CA GLU A 98 -2.56 1.78 -1.19
C GLU A 98 -3.30 3.11 -1.14
N ILE A 99 -4.15 3.30 -0.13
CA ILE A 99 -4.85 4.56 0.13
C ILE A 99 -4.13 5.26 1.28
N ILE A 100 -3.52 6.41 0.98
CA ILE A 100 -2.84 7.22 1.98
C ILE A 100 -3.89 8.06 2.72
N ASP A 101 -4.10 7.77 4.00
CA ASP A 101 -4.88 8.62 4.89
C ASP A 101 -3.98 9.72 5.48
N LEU A 102 -4.00 10.90 4.85
CA LEU A 102 -3.21 12.06 5.26
C LEU A 102 -3.59 12.62 6.65
N LYS A 103 -4.70 12.15 7.24
CA LYS A 103 -5.11 12.54 8.60
C LYS A 103 -4.73 11.50 9.66
N ALA A 104 -4.25 10.33 9.27
CA ALA A 104 -3.88 9.26 10.20
C ALA A 104 -2.65 9.60 11.08
N ASP A 105 -1.85 10.60 10.68
CA ASP A 105 -0.75 11.14 11.50
C ASP A 105 -1.23 12.04 12.65
N GLN A 106 -2.54 12.30 12.77
CA GLN A 106 -3.13 12.78 14.01
C GLN A 106 -3.55 11.61 14.92
N LYS A 107 -2.68 10.61 15.08
CA LYS A 107 -2.54 10.01 16.40
C LYS A 107 -1.97 11.11 17.30
N ILE A 108 -2.85 11.90 17.91
CA ILE A 108 -2.58 12.44 19.22
C ILE A 108 -2.32 11.21 20.09
N VAL A 109 -1.05 10.80 20.17
CA VAL A 109 -0.58 10.01 21.28
C VAL A 109 -0.79 10.94 22.46
N ASN A 110 -1.87 10.72 23.21
CA ASN A 110 -2.03 11.38 24.49
C ASN A 110 -0.99 10.75 25.43
N ILE A 111 0.25 11.26 25.35
CA ILE A 111 1.41 10.90 26.17
C ILE A 111 1.18 11.51 27.56
N SER A 112 0.09 11.10 28.22
CA SER A 112 -0.35 11.72 29.47
C SER A 112 -0.72 10.67 30.52
N ASN A 113 0.15 9.67 30.75
CA ASN A 113 0.17 8.80 31.94
C ASN A 113 -0.77 7.57 31.98
N THR A 114 -0.38 6.44 31.38
CA THR A 114 -1.12 5.21 31.73
C THR A 114 -0.23 3.97 31.76
N LYS A 115 0.13 3.59 32.99
CA LYS A 115 0.52 2.26 33.52
C LYS A 115 1.51 1.38 32.75
N GLU A 116 1.35 1.17 31.45
CA GLU A 116 2.19 0.32 30.59
C GLU A 116 3.64 0.80 30.55
N ARG A 117 3.90 2.08 30.27
CA ARG A 117 5.26 2.64 30.23
C ARG A 117 5.90 2.65 31.62
N ILE A 118 5.14 2.98 32.66
CA ILE A 118 5.62 2.94 34.05
C ILE A 118 5.99 1.49 34.42
N LYS A 119 5.15 0.52 34.05
CA LYS A 119 5.40 -0.91 34.29
C LYS A 119 6.63 -1.42 33.55
N LEU A 120 6.84 -1.00 32.30
CA LEU A 120 8.03 -1.32 31.52
C LEU A 120 9.29 -0.70 32.12
N SER A 121 9.25 0.57 32.50
CA SER A 121 10.37 1.25 33.15
C SER A 121 10.71 0.64 34.52
N LEU A 122 9.71 0.33 35.35
CA LEU A 122 9.91 -0.36 36.63
C LEU A 122 10.58 -1.73 36.43
N LYS A 123 10.14 -2.50 35.42
CA LYS A 123 10.71 -3.81 35.10
C LYS A 123 12.16 -3.71 34.60
N GLN A 124 12.51 -2.64 33.88
CA GLN A 124 13.88 -2.41 33.42
C GLN A 124 14.80 -1.95 34.56
N MET A 125 14.29 -1.09 35.45
CA MET A 125 15.02 -0.62 36.63
C MET A 125 15.27 -1.74 37.64
N GLU A 126 14.30 -2.62 37.87
CA GLU A 126 14.46 -3.78 38.77
C GLU A 126 15.56 -4.74 38.28
N LYS A 127 15.68 -4.91 36.96
CA LYS A 127 16.75 -5.72 36.36
C LYS A 127 18.13 -5.08 36.48
N ALA A 128 18.22 -3.76 36.37
CA ALA A 128 19.48 -3.02 36.44
C ALA A 128 19.96 -2.82 37.89
N MET A 129 19.04 -2.79 38.85
CA MET A 129 19.33 -2.60 40.27
C MET A 129 18.42 -3.50 41.13
N PRO A 130 18.93 -4.66 41.61
CA PRO A 130 18.13 -5.62 42.38
C PRO A 130 17.52 -5.07 43.68
N GLY A 131 18.12 -4.01 44.26
CA GLY A 131 17.69 -3.38 45.52
C GLY A 131 16.58 -2.32 45.40
N VAL A 132 16.12 -1.99 44.18
CA VAL A 132 15.16 -0.89 43.94
C VAL A 132 13.84 -1.10 44.67
N ARG A 133 13.36 -2.35 44.76
CA ARG A 133 12.13 -2.66 45.51
C ARG A 133 12.22 -2.27 46.99
N GLN A 134 13.40 -2.48 47.61
CA GLN A 134 13.64 -2.10 49.00
C GLN A 134 13.64 -0.58 49.18
N GLN A 135 14.28 0.15 48.26
CA GLN A 135 14.37 1.61 48.32
C GLN A 135 13.02 2.30 48.06
N VAL A 136 12.22 1.79 47.12
CA VAL A 136 10.86 2.28 46.85
C VAL A 136 9.96 2.08 48.07
N ALA A 137 10.01 0.90 48.70
CA ALA A 137 9.24 0.61 49.91
C ALA A 137 9.65 1.51 51.10
N VAL A 138 10.94 1.80 51.25
CA VAL A 138 11.44 2.75 52.27
C VAL A 138 10.94 4.16 51.99
N TYR A 139 10.97 4.62 50.74
CA TYR A 139 10.47 5.95 50.36
C TYR A 139 8.96 6.09 50.59
N GLU A 140 8.16 5.10 50.20
CA GLU A 140 6.70 5.11 50.42
C GLU A 140 6.35 5.11 51.91
N LYS A 141 7.06 4.32 52.72
CA LYS A 141 6.89 4.29 54.18
C LYS A 141 7.28 5.61 54.84
N ASN A 142 8.36 6.25 54.39
CA ASN A 142 8.77 7.56 54.91
C ASN A 142 7.79 8.66 54.48
N LYS A 143 7.21 8.56 53.29
CA LYS A 143 6.18 9.48 52.81
C LYS A 143 4.92 9.41 53.69
N THR A 144 4.44 8.22 54.04
CA THR A 144 3.26 8.04 54.91
C THR A 144 3.50 8.45 56.36
N LEU A 145 4.71 8.22 56.89
CA LEU A 145 5.13 8.69 58.21
C LEU A 145 5.18 10.23 58.29
N ASN A 146 5.59 10.92 57.21
CA ASN A 146 5.63 12.38 57.18
C ASN A 146 4.23 13.02 57.07
N THR A 147 3.28 12.36 56.39
CA THR A 147 1.88 12.84 56.37
C THR A 147 1.20 12.69 57.74
N GLN A 148 1.59 11.71 58.55
CA GLN A 148 1.04 11.52 59.91
C GLN A 148 1.64 12.50 60.94
N LYS A 149 2.90 12.94 60.76
CA LYS A 149 3.54 13.94 61.64
C LYS A 149 3.02 15.37 61.45
N ASN A 150 2.39 15.69 60.32
CA ASN A 150 1.85 17.02 60.04
C ASN A 150 0.38 17.21 60.49
N HIS A 151 -0.20 16.23 61.19
CA HIS A 151 -1.56 16.28 61.73
C HIS A 151 -1.61 16.08 63.26
N HIS A 152 -0.50 16.36 63.95
CA HIS A 152 -0.47 16.52 65.40
C HIS A 152 0.10 17.88 65.80
#